data_AF-A0A917X7F4-F1
#
_entry.id   AF-A0A917X7F4-F1
#
_cell.length_a   1.000
_cell.length_b   1.000
_cell.length_c   1.000
_cell.angle_alpha   90.00
_cell.angle_beta   90.00
_cell.angle_gamma   90.00
#
_symmetry.space_group_name_H-M   'P 1'
#
loop_
_entity.id
_entity.type
_entity.pdbx_description
1 polymer ?
#
loop_
_entity_poly.entity_id
_entity_poly.type
_entity_poly.pdbx_seq_one_letter_code
_entity_poly.pdbx_strand_id
1 'polypeptide(L)'
;MIDYLRGHRVAIVRRGGTAIERALGTVGDETARGKGGPFWPADGWIHALYAGGLTVAAAVALTINWFGPPAFVRGFLAMVAATMFLLVGYMLVATPTRRGRALRRYLTDPRDQTVFEAAAADADRIRLTWPSLERLGEPTDPTPILERALWDLAQALAERGRLRATDRDLRHSVGEPIGAGSLFTAVTDRQAEITRKLTEVDAEIRRRAGRLHQLAGLCQDFLDYRAAQTRAKMRVTAADALLGSIATRPERGPEEPAATLTERTETVLAAYRDLADEFE
;
A
#
# COMPACT_ATOMS: atom_id res chain seq x y z
N MET A 1 1.12 -44.61 26.07
CA MET A 1 0.17 -44.37 24.97
C MET A 1 0.95 -43.65 23.88
N ILE A 2 1.74 -44.45 23.18
CA ILE A 2 2.79 -44.14 22.20
C ILE A 2 2.45 -45.01 20.98
N ASP A 3 2.84 -44.56 19.78
CA ASP A 3 2.70 -45.22 18.47
C ASP A 3 1.32 -45.22 17.83
N TYR A 4 1.09 -44.33 16.83
CA TYR A 4 0.17 -44.68 15.72
C TYR A 4 0.38 -43.98 14.37
N LEU A 5 1.46 -43.24 14.09
CA LEU A 5 1.62 -42.62 12.75
C LEU A 5 2.99 -42.88 12.13
N ARG A 6 3.26 -44.16 11.88
CA ARG A 6 4.34 -44.63 11.01
C ARG A 6 3.75 -45.27 9.74
N GLY A 7 4.01 -44.63 8.60
CA GLY A 7 4.12 -45.32 7.32
C GLY A 7 2.93 -45.19 6.38
N HIS A 8 3.12 -44.40 5.31
CA HIS A 8 2.79 -44.80 3.94
C HIS A 8 3.69 -43.99 2.98
N ARG A 9 4.83 -44.59 2.61
CA ARG A 9 5.62 -44.19 1.44
C ARG A 9 4.95 -44.81 0.23
N VAL A 10 4.35 -44.00 -0.64
CA VAL A 10 3.98 -44.44 -2.00
C VAL A 10 5.01 -43.90 -2.96
N ALA A 11 5.85 -44.81 -3.46
CA ALA A 11 6.72 -44.57 -4.60
C ALA A 11 5.85 -44.45 -5.86
N ILE A 12 5.71 -43.24 -6.39
CA ILE A 12 5.13 -43.05 -7.73
C ILE A 12 6.26 -43.24 -8.74
N VAL A 13 6.18 -44.36 -9.45
CA VAL A 13 7.01 -44.75 -10.57
C VAL A 13 6.92 -43.68 -11.66
N ARG A 14 8.04 -43.00 -11.90
CA ARG A 14 8.23 -42.02 -12.97
C ARG A 14 8.63 -42.78 -14.24
N ARG A 15 7.70 -42.95 -15.19
CA ARG A 15 8.02 -43.47 -16.53
C ARG A 15 7.10 -42.83 -17.57
N GLY A 16 7.61 -41.80 -18.26
CA GLY A 16 6.92 -41.18 -19.39
C GLY A 16 7.13 -39.67 -19.55
N GLY A 17 8.36 -39.16 -19.46
CA GLY A 17 8.65 -37.75 -19.68
C GLY A 17 9.94 -37.57 -20.47
N THR A 18 9.86 -37.22 -21.76
CA THR A 18 11.07 -36.95 -22.56
C THR A 18 10.97 -35.81 -23.58
N ALA A 19 9.83 -35.13 -23.75
CA ALA A 19 9.77 -33.93 -24.60
C ALA A 19 9.27 -32.69 -23.84
N ILE A 20 8.14 -32.80 -23.13
CA ILE A 20 7.53 -31.67 -22.41
C ILE A 20 8.29 -31.35 -21.11
N GLU A 21 8.75 -32.37 -20.36
CA GLU A 21 9.63 -32.16 -19.19
C GLU A 21 11.00 -31.60 -19.59
N ARG A 22 11.46 -31.83 -20.83
CA ARG A 22 12.74 -31.30 -21.33
C ARG A 22 12.61 -29.82 -21.71
N ALA A 23 11.46 -29.40 -22.23
CA ALA A 23 11.14 -27.99 -22.49
C ALA A 23 10.84 -27.19 -21.21
N LEU A 24 10.26 -27.83 -20.19
CA LEU A 24 10.01 -27.21 -18.88
C LEU A 24 11.25 -27.23 -17.96
N GLY A 25 12.12 -28.24 -18.09
CA GLY A 25 13.34 -28.39 -17.30
C GLY A 25 14.46 -27.41 -17.67
N THR A 26 14.56 -27.01 -18.95
CA THR A 26 15.56 -26.01 -19.39
C THR A 26 15.30 -24.60 -18.88
N VAL A 27 14.10 -24.31 -18.36
CA VAL A 27 13.76 -23.01 -17.75
C VAL A 27 13.94 -23.03 -16.22
N GLY A 28 13.94 -24.21 -15.59
CA GLY A 28 14.18 -24.37 -14.15
C GLY A 28 15.65 -24.28 -13.75
N ASP A 29 16.58 -24.65 -14.64
CA ASP A 29 18.00 -24.77 -14.29
C ASP A 29 18.77 -23.42 -14.31
N GLU A 30 18.21 -22.37 -14.92
CA GLU A 30 18.75 -21.00 -14.81
C GLU A 30 18.42 -20.33 -13.47
N THR A 31 17.51 -20.91 -12.67
CA THR A 31 17.15 -20.37 -11.34
C THR A 31 17.92 -21.03 -10.19
N ALA A 32 18.68 -22.09 -10.46
CA ALA A 32 19.35 -22.90 -9.43
C ALA A 32 20.80 -22.50 -9.10
N ARG A 33 21.41 -21.56 -9.83
CA ARG A 33 22.71 -20.97 -9.44
C ARG A 33 22.50 -19.76 -8.55
N GLY A 34 22.72 -19.97 -7.26
CA GLY A 34 22.64 -18.96 -6.21
C GLY A 34 23.53 -17.73 -6.46
N LYS A 35 23.10 -16.63 -5.82
CA LYS A 35 23.58 -15.24 -5.83
C LYS A 35 22.94 -14.35 -6.91
N GLY A 36 21.76 -13.82 -6.57
CA GLY A 36 21.16 -12.65 -7.21
C GLY A 36 20.40 -12.99 -8.49
N GLY A 37 19.11 -13.30 -8.37
CA GLY A 37 18.22 -13.28 -9.52
C GLY A 37 18.30 -11.91 -10.22
N PRO A 38 18.30 -11.85 -11.58
CA PRO A 38 18.61 -10.64 -12.33
C PRO A 38 17.55 -9.52 -12.25
N PHE A 39 16.53 -9.67 -11.41
CA PHE A 39 15.44 -8.72 -11.26
C PHE A 39 15.15 -8.54 -9.77
N TRP A 40 15.71 -7.48 -9.18
CA TRP A 40 15.45 -6.92 -7.83
C TRP A 40 16.45 -7.23 -6.71
N PRO A 41 17.60 -6.52 -6.72
CA PRO A 41 18.16 -5.94 -5.49
C PRO A 41 18.19 -4.40 -5.55
N ALA A 42 17.19 -3.77 -6.15
CA ALA A 42 17.33 -2.41 -6.69
C ALA A 42 16.21 -1.44 -6.25
N ASP A 43 16.30 -0.95 -5.01
CA ASP A 43 15.84 0.41 -4.63
C ASP A 43 16.81 1.09 -3.64
N GLY A 44 17.72 0.35 -2.99
CA GLY A 44 18.74 0.93 -2.11
C GLY A 44 19.64 1.96 -2.80
N TRP A 45 19.97 1.78 -4.09
CA TRP A 45 20.79 2.73 -4.83
C TRP A 45 20.07 4.05 -5.13
N ILE A 46 18.73 4.03 -5.26
CA ILE A 46 17.92 5.25 -5.47
C ILE A 46 17.87 6.05 -4.17
N HIS A 47 17.65 5.37 -3.03
CA HIS A 47 17.74 6.02 -1.73
C HIS A 47 19.15 6.53 -1.43
N ALA A 48 20.20 5.81 -1.83
CA ALA A 48 21.58 6.27 -1.73
C ALA A 48 21.86 7.49 -2.62
N LEU A 49 21.34 7.53 -3.86
CA LEU A 49 21.40 8.70 -4.74
C LEU A 49 20.65 9.90 -4.17
N TYR A 50 19.48 9.67 -3.57
CA TYR A 50 18.70 10.71 -2.93
C TYR A 50 19.42 11.28 -1.71
N ALA A 51 19.92 10.41 -0.82
CA ALA A 51 20.73 10.80 0.33
C ALA A 51 22.02 11.53 -0.11
N GLY A 52 22.66 11.07 -1.19
CA GLY A 52 23.80 11.71 -1.83
C GLY A 52 23.47 13.11 -2.37
N GLY A 53 22.36 13.26 -3.08
CA GLY A 53 21.90 14.57 -3.57
C GLY A 53 21.59 15.54 -2.43
N LEU A 54 20.96 15.06 -1.36
CA LEU A 54 20.59 15.87 -0.20
C LEU A 54 21.83 16.30 0.61
N THR A 55 22.81 15.41 0.76
CA THR A 55 24.11 15.74 1.40
C THR A 55 24.92 16.73 0.57
N VAL A 56 24.94 16.60 -0.76
CA VAL A 56 25.60 17.58 -1.65
C VAL A 56 24.91 18.94 -1.56
N ALA A 57 23.57 18.99 -1.57
CA ALA A 57 22.83 20.24 -1.43
C ALA A 57 23.09 20.92 -0.08
N ALA A 58 23.12 20.15 1.01
CA ALA A 58 23.46 20.65 2.34
C ALA A 58 24.90 21.18 2.40
N ALA A 59 25.87 20.46 1.82
CA ALA A 59 27.26 20.90 1.75
C ALA A 59 27.40 22.21 0.96
N VAL A 60 26.71 22.35 -0.18
CA VAL A 60 26.72 23.58 -0.98
C VAL A 60 26.14 24.76 -0.19
N ALA A 61 25.01 24.58 0.50
CA ALA A 61 24.42 25.62 1.34
C ALA A 61 25.37 26.06 2.46
N LEU A 62 26.05 25.10 3.10
CA LEU A 62 27.01 25.35 4.17
C LEU A 62 28.25 26.10 3.65
N THR A 63 28.73 25.73 2.46
CA THR A 63 29.87 26.38 1.80
C THR A 63 29.56 27.84 1.43
N ILE A 64 28.35 28.09 0.91
CA ILE A 64 27.88 29.46 0.59
C ILE A 64 27.82 30.32 1.85
N ASN A 65 27.35 29.75 2.96
CA ASN A 65 27.21 30.47 4.22
C ASN A 65 28.58 30.83 4.84
N TRP A 66 29.57 29.93 4.76
CA TRP A 66 30.84 30.11 5.47
C TRP A 66 31.87 30.95 4.70
N PHE A 67 31.96 30.79 3.38
CA PHE A 67 33.03 31.41 2.59
C PHE A 67 32.65 32.74 1.96
N GLY A 68 31.37 33.15 2.05
CA GLY A 68 30.88 34.39 1.47
C GLY A 68 31.27 34.61 -0.01
N PRO A 69 31.11 33.62 -0.90
CA PRO A 69 31.65 33.72 -2.25
C PRO A 69 31.01 34.88 -3.05
N PRO A 70 31.68 35.35 -4.13
CA PRO A 70 31.14 36.37 -5.01
C PRO A 70 29.73 36.00 -5.52
N ALA A 71 28.89 37.00 -5.80
CA ALA A 71 27.49 36.80 -6.15
C ALA A 71 27.29 35.83 -7.34
N PHE A 72 28.15 35.88 -8.36
CA PHE A 72 28.07 34.99 -9.52
C PHE A 72 28.35 33.52 -9.17
N VAL A 73 29.29 33.26 -8.26
CA VAL A 73 29.62 31.90 -7.79
C VAL A 73 28.46 31.32 -6.97
N ARG A 74 27.81 32.14 -6.14
CA ARG A 74 26.60 31.74 -5.41
C ARG A 74 25.47 31.34 -6.35
N GLY A 75 25.21 32.14 -7.38
CA GLY A 75 24.19 31.85 -8.39
C GLY A 75 24.46 30.52 -9.11
N PHE A 76 25.71 30.30 -9.53
CA PHE A 76 26.10 29.05 -10.20
C PHE A 76 25.94 27.82 -9.30
N LEU A 77 26.42 27.88 -8.05
CA LEU A 77 26.29 26.78 -7.08
C LEU A 77 24.83 26.45 -6.77
N ALA A 78 23.99 27.48 -6.58
CA ALA A 78 22.55 27.30 -6.35
C ALA A 78 21.87 26.64 -7.56
N MET A 79 22.21 27.07 -8.78
CA MET A 79 21.69 26.47 -10.02
C MET A 79 22.09 25.00 -10.15
N VAL A 80 23.35 24.64 -9.88
CA VAL A 80 23.82 23.24 -9.94
C VAL A 80 23.10 22.39 -8.90
N ALA A 81 22.97 22.88 -7.65
CA ALA A 81 22.26 22.16 -6.60
C ALA A 81 20.78 21.94 -6.94
N ALA A 82 20.09 22.98 -7.44
CA ALA A 82 18.70 22.88 -7.88
C ALA A 82 18.54 21.90 -9.04
N THR A 83 19.45 21.95 -10.02
CA THR A 83 19.42 21.04 -11.18
C THR A 83 19.63 19.59 -10.76
N MET A 84 20.61 19.32 -9.89
CA MET A 84 20.83 17.97 -9.32
C MET A 84 19.61 17.48 -8.54
N PHE A 85 19.03 18.34 -7.68
CA PHE A 85 17.84 17.99 -6.92
C PHE A 85 16.64 17.66 -7.83
N LEU A 86 16.40 18.48 -8.85
CA LEU A 86 15.34 18.25 -9.84
C LEU A 86 15.58 16.98 -10.67
N LEU A 87 16.83 16.71 -11.06
CA LEU A 87 17.18 15.54 -11.86
C LEU A 87 17.06 14.24 -11.06
N VAL A 88 17.44 14.27 -9.78
CA VAL A 88 17.22 13.16 -8.83
C VAL A 88 15.73 12.97 -8.58
N GLY A 89 14.97 14.05 -8.34
CA GLY A 89 13.51 13.98 -8.18
C GLY A 89 12.81 13.44 -9.41
N TYR A 90 13.23 13.87 -10.61
CA TYR A 90 12.74 13.36 -11.88
C TYR A 90 13.05 11.87 -12.05
N MET A 91 14.28 11.44 -11.76
CA MET A 91 14.65 10.02 -11.79
C MET A 91 13.79 9.20 -10.83
N LEU A 92 13.45 9.73 -9.66
CA LEU A 92 12.62 9.07 -8.64
C LEU A 92 11.15 8.94 -9.06
N VAL A 93 10.62 9.91 -9.79
CA VAL A 93 9.27 9.85 -10.38
C VAL A 93 9.27 9.00 -11.65
N ALA A 94 10.39 8.95 -12.38
CA ALA A 94 10.52 8.18 -13.60
C ALA A 94 10.80 6.68 -13.35
N THR A 95 11.40 6.29 -12.23
CA THR A 95 11.66 4.88 -11.89
C THR A 95 10.40 4.01 -11.74
N PRO A 96 9.28 4.45 -11.13
CA PRO A 96 8.04 3.68 -11.17
C PRO A 96 7.51 3.51 -12.61
N THR A 97 7.79 4.45 -13.52
CA THR A 97 7.44 4.28 -14.96
C THR A 97 8.30 3.21 -15.65
N ARG A 98 9.50 2.88 -15.14
CA ARG A 98 10.31 1.78 -15.67
C ARG A 98 9.83 0.41 -15.17
N ARG A 99 9.36 0.33 -13.91
CA ARG A 99 8.63 -0.84 -13.39
C ARG A 99 7.40 -1.13 -14.26
N GLY A 100 6.58 -0.11 -14.49
CA GLY A 100 5.41 -0.21 -15.36
C GLY A 100 5.76 -0.61 -16.80
N ARG A 101 6.87 -0.09 -17.35
CA ARG A 101 7.32 -0.46 -18.71
C ARG A 101 7.81 -1.90 -18.83
N ALA A 102 8.62 -2.37 -17.87
CA ALA A 102 9.08 -3.76 -17.86
C ALA A 102 7.88 -4.70 -17.73
N LEU A 103 6.93 -4.36 -16.85
CA LEU A 103 5.74 -5.18 -16.63
C LEU A 103 4.79 -5.17 -17.83
N ARG A 104 4.59 -4.02 -18.50
CA ARG A 104 3.84 -3.89 -19.76
C ARG A 104 4.46 -4.68 -20.92
N ARG A 105 5.77 -4.93 -20.88
CA ARG A 105 6.43 -5.80 -21.87
C ARG A 105 6.04 -7.27 -21.69
N TYR A 106 5.71 -7.70 -20.46
CA TYR A 106 5.35 -9.10 -20.16
C TYR A 106 3.83 -9.33 -20.10
N LEU A 107 3.06 -8.35 -19.64
CA LEU A 107 1.60 -8.40 -19.61
C LEU A 107 1.04 -7.65 -20.81
N THR A 108 0.83 -8.36 -21.92
CA THR A 108 0.31 -7.76 -23.16
C THR A 108 -1.19 -7.49 -23.12
N ASP A 109 -1.94 -8.22 -22.28
CA ASP A 109 -3.39 -8.07 -22.16
C ASP A 109 -3.74 -6.94 -21.17
N PRO A 110 -4.53 -5.92 -21.57
CA PRO A 110 -4.95 -4.83 -20.69
C PRO A 110 -5.65 -5.31 -19.42
N ARG A 111 -6.36 -6.45 -19.46
CA ARG A 111 -7.06 -7.00 -18.28
C ARG A 111 -6.09 -7.60 -17.27
N ASP A 112 -4.97 -8.16 -17.72
CA ASP A 112 -3.89 -8.61 -16.84
C ASP A 112 -3.20 -7.43 -16.16
N GLN A 113 -3.01 -6.33 -16.91
CA GLN A 113 -2.42 -5.10 -16.39
C GLN A 113 -3.28 -4.50 -15.28
N THR A 114 -4.60 -4.36 -15.48
CA THR A 114 -5.49 -3.77 -14.46
C THR A 114 -5.54 -4.59 -13.17
N VAL A 115 -5.53 -5.92 -13.26
CA VAL A 115 -5.47 -6.80 -12.09
C VAL A 115 -4.17 -6.61 -11.32
N PHE A 116 -3.04 -6.53 -12.03
CA PHE A 116 -1.75 -6.32 -11.39
C PHE A 116 -1.65 -4.92 -10.76
N GLU A 117 -2.09 -3.87 -11.46
CA GLU A 117 -2.07 -2.49 -10.96
C GLU A 117 -2.94 -2.34 -9.70
N ALA A 118 -4.13 -2.97 -9.66
CA ALA A 118 -4.97 -3.01 -8.47
C ALA A 118 -4.27 -3.71 -7.29
N ALA A 119 -3.65 -4.87 -7.53
CA ALA A 119 -2.91 -5.60 -6.49
C ALA A 119 -1.67 -4.83 -5.99
N ALA A 120 -0.98 -4.11 -6.87
CA ALA A 120 0.14 -3.24 -6.52
C ALA A 120 -0.32 -2.07 -5.64
N ALA A 121 -1.45 -1.43 -5.99
CA ALA A 121 -2.06 -0.39 -5.16
C ALA A 121 -2.49 -0.91 -3.77
N ASP A 122 -2.96 -2.16 -3.68
CA ASP A 122 -3.24 -2.81 -2.38
C ASP A 122 -1.96 -3.04 -1.58
N ALA A 123 -0.89 -3.52 -2.21
CA ALA A 123 0.41 -3.69 -1.55
C ALA A 123 1.00 -2.36 -1.06
N ASP A 124 0.89 -1.29 -1.83
CA ASP A 124 1.36 0.04 -1.43
C ASP A 124 0.54 0.60 -0.27
N ARG A 125 -0.78 0.38 -0.25
CA ARG A 125 -1.62 0.69 0.92
C ARG A 125 -1.14 -0.09 2.16
N ILE A 126 -0.88 -1.39 2.05
CA ILE A 126 -0.37 -2.18 3.16
C ILE A 126 0.96 -1.60 3.67
N ARG A 127 1.92 -1.29 2.78
CA ARG A 127 3.20 -0.66 3.18
C ARG A 127 3.02 0.66 3.91
N LEU A 128 2.14 1.54 3.43
CA LEU A 128 1.88 2.84 4.05
C LEU A 128 1.24 2.71 5.43
N THR A 129 0.37 1.72 5.62
CA THR A 129 -0.33 1.47 6.89
C THR A 129 0.52 0.68 7.91
N TRP A 130 1.51 -0.08 7.45
CA TRP A 130 2.27 -1.02 8.28
C TRP A 130 2.99 -0.41 9.50
N PRO A 131 3.66 0.76 9.41
CA PRO A 131 4.31 1.36 10.57
C PRO A 131 3.34 1.68 11.73
N SER A 132 2.05 1.85 11.43
CA SER A 132 1.03 2.04 12.47
C SER A 132 0.65 0.74 13.18
N LEU A 133 0.84 -0.40 12.51
CA LEU A 133 0.62 -1.76 13.02
C LEU A 133 1.82 -2.27 13.82
N GLU A 134 3.05 -1.84 13.52
CA GLU A 134 4.27 -2.22 14.27
C GLU A 134 4.16 -1.95 15.78
N ARG A 135 3.31 -1.00 16.19
CA ARG A 135 3.02 -0.74 17.61
C ARG A 135 2.28 -1.89 18.33
N LEU A 136 1.87 -2.94 17.61
CA LEU A 136 1.10 -4.07 18.14
C LEU A 136 1.89 -5.38 18.24
N GLY A 137 3.10 -5.48 17.70
CA GLY A 137 3.85 -6.74 17.64
C GLY A 137 5.28 -6.59 17.15
N GLU A 138 5.97 -7.70 16.90
CA GLU A 138 7.34 -7.67 16.41
C GLU A 138 7.39 -7.01 15.01
N PRO A 139 8.17 -5.93 14.83
CA PRO A 139 8.26 -5.21 13.58
C PRO A 139 9.03 -6.07 12.57
N THR A 140 8.28 -6.81 11.75
CA THR A 140 8.82 -7.43 10.54
C THR A 140 8.48 -6.52 9.37
N ASP A 141 9.49 -6.09 8.61
CA ASP A 141 9.31 -5.35 7.36
C ASP A 141 8.45 -6.19 6.40
N PRO A 142 7.27 -5.72 5.96
CA PRO A 142 6.38 -6.48 5.09
C PRO A 142 6.87 -6.48 3.64
N THR A 143 7.83 -5.62 3.30
CA THR A 143 8.25 -5.34 1.92
C THR A 143 8.68 -6.61 1.18
N PRO A 144 9.56 -7.48 1.71
CA PRO A 144 9.99 -8.68 1.00
C PRO A 144 8.85 -9.66 0.72
N ILE A 145 7.90 -9.79 1.66
CA ILE A 145 6.74 -10.68 1.53
C ILE A 145 5.78 -10.14 0.46
N LEU A 146 5.51 -8.83 0.47
CA LEU A 146 4.65 -8.17 -0.51
C LEU A 146 5.24 -8.21 -1.91
N GLU A 147 6.54 -7.96 -2.05
CA GLU A 147 7.25 -8.07 -3.33
C GLU A 147 7.18 -9.48 -3.89
N ARG A 148 7.39 -10.48 -3.03
CA ARG A 148 7.26 -11.89 -3.41
C ARG A 148 5.84 -12.20 -3.88
N ALA A 149 4.82 -11.75 -3.16
CA ALA A 149 3.42 -11.96 -3.52
C ALA A 149 3.05 -11.32 -4.86
N LEU A 150 3.51 -10.09 -5.12
CA LEU A 150 3.33 -9.41 -6.41
C LEU A 150 4.08 -10.13 -7.53
N TRP A 151 5.29 -10.61 -7.27
CA TRP A 151 6.04 -11.40 -8.24
C TRP A 151 5.34 -12.69 -8.61
N ASP A 152 4.88 -13.45 -7.62
CA ASP A 152 4.13 -14.68 -7.83
C ASP A 152 2.81 -14.40 -8.59
N LEU A 153 2.15 -13.26 -8.35
CA LEU A 153 0.98 -12.84 -9.13
C LEU A 153 1.34 -12.51 -10.59
N ALA A 154 2.44 -11.77 -10.83
CA ALA A 154 2.91 -11.46 -12.18
C ALA A 154 3.24 -12.74 -12.97
N GLN A 155 3.85 -13.73 -12.31
CA GLN A 155 4.13 -15.03 -12.94
C GLN A 155 2.84 -15.75 -13.37
N ALA A 156 1.81 -15.77 -12.51
CA ALA A 156 0.53 -16.39 -12.84
C ALA A 156 -0.19 -15.66 -14.00
N LEU A 157 -0.14 -14.32 -14.03
CA LEU A 157 -0.69 -13.53 -15.13
C LEU A 157 0.07 -13.78 -16.45
N ALA A 158 1.40 -13.88 -16.40
CA ALA A 158 2.21 -14.22 -17.56
C ALA A 158 1.91 -15.64 -18.09
N GLU A 159 1.72 -16.61 -17.19
CA GLU A 159 1.30 -17.97 -17.54
C GLU A 159 -0.07 -17.97 -18.23
N ARG A 160 -1.05 -17.23 -17.70
CA ARG A 160 -2.36 -17.02 -18.33
C ARG A 160 -2.22 -16.45 -19.74
N GLY A 161 -1.39 -15.43 -19.93
CA GLY A 161 -1.11 -14.83 -21.23
C GLY A 161 -0.54 -15.82 -22.24
N ARG A 162 0.40 -16.68 -21.82
CA ARG A 162 0.96 -17.75 -22.65
C ARG A 162 -0.09 -18.78 -23.04
N LEU A 163 -0.89 -19.27 -22.08
CA LEU A 163 -1.96 -20.23 -22.35
C LEU A 163 -3.01 -19.67 -23.33
N ARG A 164 -3.38 -18.39 -23.21
CA ARG A 164 -4.27 -17.70 -24.18
C ARG A 164 -3.64 -17.54 -25.56
N ALA A 165 -2.33 -17.33 -25.64
CA ALA A 165 -1.63 -17.30 -26.92
C ALA A 165 -1.65 -18.69 -27.58
N THR A 166 -1.27 -19.74 -26.85
CA THR A 166 -1.30 -21.12 -27.35
C THR A 166 -2.70 -21.56 -27.78
N ASP A 167 -3.75 -21.23 -27.01
CA ASP A 167 -5.14 -21.53 -27.40
C ASP A 167 -5.53 -20.82 -28.70
N ARG A 168 -5.16 -19.54 -28.88
CA ARG A 168 -5.41 -18.80 -30.12
C ARG A 168 -4.66 -19.40 -31.31
N ASP A 169 -3.40 -19.76 -31.14
CA ASP A 169 -2.57 -20.36 -32.19
C ASP A 169 -3.14 -21.73 -32.62
N LEU A 170 -3.59 -22.55 -31.65
CA LEU A 170 -4.27 -23.81 -31.93
C LEU A 170 -5.59 -23.61 -32.69
N ARG A 171 -6.42 -22.63 -32.29
CA ARG A 171 -7.67 -22.32 -32.99
C ARG A 171 -7.42 -21.82 -34.41
N HIS A 172 -6.38 -21.01 -34.61
CA HIS A 172 -6.01 -20.52 -35.93
C HIS A 172 -5.58 -21.68 -36.86
N SER A 173 -4.86 -22.64 -36.32
CA SER A 173 -4.42 -23.83 -37.06
C SER A 173 -5.59 -24.70 -37.54
N VAL A 174 -6.73 -24.72 -36.83
CA VAL A 174 -7.93 -25.50 -37.20
C VAL A 174 -8.77 -24.82 -38.30
N GLY A 175 -8.54 -23.53 -38.57
CA GLY A 175 -9.23 -22.80 -39.64
C GLY A 175 -8.79 -23.19 -41.05
N GLU A 176 -7.66 -23.87 -41.20
CA GLU A 176 -7.27 -24.54 -42.43
C GLU A 176 -8.10 -25.82 -42.61
N PRO A 177 -8.38 -26.29 -43.84
CA PRO A 177 -9.15 -27.51 -44.06
C PRO A 177 -8.32 -28.74 -43.63
N ILE A 178 -8.15 -28.91 -42.32
CA ILE A 178 -7.69 -30.14 -41.71
C ILE A 178 -8.82 -31.13 -41.95
N GLY A 179 -8.63 -32.05 -42.88
CA GLY A 179 -9.59 -33.12 -43.15
C GLY A 179 -10.01 -33.79 -41.83
N ALA A 180 -11.30 -34.07 -41.68
CA ALA A 180 -11.85 -34.75 -40.51
C ALA A 180 -11.05 -36.04 -40.24
N GLY A 181 -10.28 -36.04 -39.15
CA GLY A 181 -9.29 -37.09 -38.87
C GLY A 181 -8.68 -36.96 -37.47
N SER A 182 -7.73 -37.84 -37.16
CA SER A 182 -7.07 -37.95 -35.84
C SER A 182 -6.38 -36.67 -35.34
N LEU A 183 -6.02 -35.76 -36.25
CA LEU A 183 -5.45 -34.46 -35.91
C LEU A 183 -6.50 -33.52 -35.31
N PHE A 184 -7.73 -33.54 -35.81
CA PHE A 184 -8.82 -32.73 -35.26
C PHE A 184 -9.11 -33.13 -33.81
N THR A 185 -9.23 -34.44 -33.52
CA THR A 185 -9.46 -34.95 -32.17
C THR A 185 -8.31 -34.59 -31.22
N ALA A 186 -7.06 -34.68 -31.69
CA ALA A 186 -5.90 -34.30 -30.88
C ALA A 186 -5.89 -32.80 -30.54
N VAL A 187 -6.27 -31.93 -31.50
CA VAL A 187 -6.35 -30.48 -31.24
C VAL A 187 -7.48 -30.16 -30.27
N THR A 188 -8.67 -30.78 -30.41
CA THR A 188 -9.78 -30.56 -29.48
C THR A 188 -9.44 -31.01 -28.06
N ASP A 189 -8.74 -32.14 -27.90
CA ASP A 189 -8.29 -32.62 -26.60
C ASP A 189 -7.30 -31.64 -25.93
N ARG A 190 -6.36 -31.09 -26.71
CA ARG A 190 -5.41 -30.09 -26.22
C ARG A 190 -6.07 -28.75 -25.89
N GLN A 191 -7.06 -28.32 -26.66
CA GLN A 191 -7.87 -27.14 -26.33
C GLN A 191 -8.64 -27.34 -25.02
N ALA A 192 -9.21 -28.52 -24.79
CA ALA A 192 -9.88 -28.84 -23.53
C ALA A 192 -8.91 -28.82 -22.34
N GLU A 193 -7.69 -29.35 -22.50
CA GLU A 193 -6.63 -29.30 -21.49
C GLU A 193 -6.20 -27.86 -21.17
N ILE A 194 -5.96 -27.03 -22.19
CA ILE A 194 -5.58 -25.62 -22.02
C ILE A 194 -6.71 -24.84 -21.33
N THR A 195 -7.97 -25.07 -21.69
CA THR A 195 -9.13 -24.42 -21.06
C THR A 195 -9.22 -24.76 -19.57
N ARG A 196 -8.95 -26.02 -19.21
CA ARG A 196 -8.90 -26.44 -17.81
C ARG A 196 -7.76 -25.73 -17.06
N LYS A 197 -6.57 -25.69 -17.66
CA LYS A 197 -5.39 -25.00 -17.08
C LYS A 197 -5.61 -23.50 -16.92
N LEU A 198 -6.24 -22.85 -17.90
CA LEU A 198 -6.64 -21.45 -17.80
C LEU A 198 -7.57 -21.20 -16.61
N THR A 199 -8.54 -22.09 -16.40
CA THR A 199 -9.48 -21.99 -15.27
C THR A 199 -8.76 -22.14 -13.92
N GLU A 200 -7.80 -23.06 -13.82
CA GLU A 200 -6.95 -23.24 -12.63
C GLU A 200 -6.13 -21.97 -12.33
N VAL A 201 -5.45 -21.42 -13.34
CA VAL A 201 -4.64 -20.21 -13.23
C VAL A 201 -5.51 -18.99 -12.89
N ASP A 202 -6.69 -18.86 -13.49
CA ASP A 202 -7.65 -17.78 -13.17
C ASP A 202 -8.17 -17.85 -11.73
N ALA A 203 -8.38 -19.05 -11.19
CA ALA A 203 -8.72 -19.22 -9.78
C ALA A 203 -7.55 -18.82 -8.88
N GLU A 204 -6.32 -19.17 -9.25
CA GLU A 204 -5.12 -18.81 -8.48
C GLU A 204 -4.84 -17.30 -8.48
N ILE A 205 -4.95 -16.64 -9.63
CA ILE A 205 -4.84 -15.18 -9.76
C ILE A 205 -5.86 -14.49 -8.85
N ARG A 206 -7.15 -14.90 -8.91
CA ARG A 206 -8.21 -14.35 -8.06
C ARG A 206 -7.91 -14.55 -6.58
N ARG A 207 -7.43 -15.73 -6.20
CA ARG A 207 -7.07 -16.05 -4.82
C ARG A 207 -5.94 -15.15 -4.31
N ARG A 208 -4.86 -14.98 -5.09
CA ARG A 208 -3.69 -14.16 -4.72
C ARG A 208 -4.04 -12.68 -4.63
N ALA A 209 -4.70 -12.14 -5.66
CA ALA A 209 -5.16 -10.75 -5.66
C ALA A 209 -6.15 -10.49 -4.53
N GLY A 210 -7.11 -11.41 -4.31
CA GLY A 210 -8.09 -11.32 -3.23
C GLY A 210 -7.45 -11.30 -1.83
N ARG A 211 -6.38 -12.06 -1.60
CA ARG A 211 -5.63 -12.02 -0.32
C ARG A 211 -4.97 -10.67 -0.07
N LEU A 212 -4.33 -10.08 -1.10
CA LEU A 212 -3.73 -8.75 -0.99
C LEU A 212 -4.80 -7.69 -0.71
N HIS A 213 -5.91 -7.75 -1.44
CA HIS A 213 -7.05 -6.85 -1.26
C HIS A 213 -7.64 -6.95 0.16
N GLN A 214 -7.87 -8.17 0.63
CA GLN A 214 -8.39 -8.43 1.97
C GLN A 214 -7.44 -7.90 3.05
N LEU A 215 -6.13 -8.16 2.92
CA LEU A 215 -5.14 -7.67 3.87
C LEU A 215 -5.09 -6.13 3.89
N ALA A 216 -5.14 -5.49 2.72
CA ALA A 216 -5.23 -4.03 2.61
C ALA A 216 -6.48 -3.48 3.32
N GLY A 217 -7.63 -4.14 3.15
CA GLY A 217 -8.88 -3.81 3.85
C GLY A 217 -8.73 -3.89 5.38
N LEU A 218 -8.18 -5.00 5.89
CA LEU A 218 -7.95 -5.17 7.32
C LEU A 218 -7.01 -4.10 7.91
N CYS A 219 -5.97 -3.73 7.17
CA CYS A 219 -5.06 -2.67 7.60
C CYS A 219 -5.77 -1.31 7.66
N GLN A 220 -6.63 -1.01 6.68
CA GLN A 220 -7.42 0.22 6.65
C GLN A 220 -8.44 0.28 7.78
N ASP A 221 -9.21 -0.81 7.99
CA ASP A 221 -10.21 -0.91 9.05
C ASP A 221 -9.58 -0.67 10.43
N PHE A 222 -8.36 -1.18 10.64
CA PHE A 222 -7.60 -0.94 11.86
C PHE A 222 -7.26 0.54 12.07
N LEU A 223 -6.82 1.23 11.02
CA LEU A 223 -6.54 2.67 11.09
C LEU A 223 -7.80 3.48 11.40
N ASP A 224 -8.91 3.13 10.76
CA ASP A 224 -10.20 3.79 10.96
C ASP A 224 -10.71 3.57 12.39
N TYR A 225 -10.55 2.34 12.92
CA TYR A 225 -10.84 2.02 14.31
C TYR A 225 -9.99 2.87 15.28
N ARG A 226 -8.68 3.00 15.03
CA ARG A 226 -7.81 3.84 15.87
C ARG A 226 -8.17 5.32 15.78
N ALA A 227 -8.51 5.82 14.60
CA ALA A 227 -8.97 7.19 14.42
C ALA A 227 -10.29 7.44 15.17
N ALA A 228 -11.22 6.48 15.16
CA ALA A 228 -12.46 6.55 15.95
C ALA A 228 -12.18 6.53 17.46
N GLN A 229 -11.28 5.67 17.94
CA GLN A 229 -10.91 5.59 19.35
C GLN A 229 -10.27 6.90 19.85
N THR A 230 -9.36 7.49 19.07
CA THR A 230 -8.74 8.78 19.41
C THR A 230 -9.79 9.90 19.48
N ARG A 231 -10.72 9.96 18.52
CA ARG A 231 -11.84 10.92 18.55
C ARG A 231 -12.74 10.73 19.77
N ALA A 232 -13.04 9.49 20.14
CA ALA A 232 -13.83 9.18 21.34
C ALA A 232 -13.10 9.66 22.60
N LYS A 233 -11.80 9.37 22.75
CA LYS A 233 -10.99 9.84 23.88
C LYS A 233 -11.00 11.36 23.99
N MET A 234 -10.78 12.08 22.89
CA MET A 234 -10.82 13.55 22.88
C MET A 234 -12.19 14.10 23.33
N ARG A 235 -13.29 13.46 22.91
CA ARG A 235 -14.64 13.86 23.32
C ARG A 235 -14.90 13.59 24.81
N VAL A 236 -14.43 12.46 25.33
CA VAL A 236 -14.52 12.15 26.77
C VAL A 236 -13.72 13.17 27.59
N THR A 237 -12.46 13.42 27.22
CA THR A 237 -11.63 14.43 27.91
C THR A 237 -12.24 15.84 27.85
N ALA A 238 -12.85 16.22 26.72
CA ALA A 238 -13.56 17.49 26.60
C ALA A 238 -14.82 17.54 27.50
N ALA A 239 -15.57 16.44 27.60
CA ALA A 239 -16.72 16.34 28.50
C ALA A 239 -16.30 16.42 29.97
N ASP A 240 -15.24 15.71 30.35
CA ASP A 240 -14.68 15.74 31.71
C ASP A 240 -14.21 17.14 32.10
N ALA A 241 -13.56 17.85 31.17
CA ALA A 241 -13.14 19.23 31.37
C ALA A 241 -14.33 20.18 31.57
N LEU A 242 -15.40 20.01 30.79
CA LEU A 242 -16.64 20.77 30.95
C LEU A 242 -17.31 20.47 32.30
N LEU A 243 -17.45 19.19 32.67
CA LEU A 243 -18.03 18.80 33.96
C LEU A 243 -17.20 19.30 35.15
N GLY A 244 -15.87 19.23 35.04
CA GLY A 244 -14.96 19.80 36.03
C GLY A 244 -15.15 21.30 36.19
N SER A 245 -15.29 22.04 35.07
CA SER A 245 -15.54 23.49 35.11
C SER A 245 -16.87 23.85 35.78
N ILE A 246 -17.91 23.02 35.60
CA ILE A 246 -19.22 23.19 36.24
C ILE A 246 -19.11 22.90 37.75
N ALA A 247 -18.39 21.85 38.15
CA ALA A 247 -18.20 21.48 39.55
C ALA A 247 -17.36 22.50 40.34
N THR A 248 -16.41 23.19 39.69
CA THR A 248 -15.61 24.26 40.31
C THR A 248 -16.31 25.61 40.34
N ARG A 249 -17.51 25.72 39.75
CA ARG A 249 -18.30 26.95 39.87
C ARG A 249 -18.62 27.12 41.36
N PRO A 250 -18.22 28.21 42.01
CA PRO A 250 -18.55 28.43 43.41
C PRO A 250 -20.06 28.24 43.57
N GLU A 251 -20.48 27.43 44.55
CA GLU A 251 -21.88 27.37 44.94
C GLU A 251 -22.35 28.81 45.01
N ARG A 252 -23.32 29.18 44.18
CA ARG A 252 -24.03 30.43 44.39
C ARG A 252 -24.60 30.28 45.79
N GLY A 253 -24.01 30.98 46.75
CA GLY A 253 -24.61 31.12 48.07
C GLY A 253 -26.06 31.58 47.90
N PRO A 254 -26.92 31.31 48.88
CA PRO A 254 -28.36 31.61 48.79
C PRO A 254 -28.69 33.09 48.54
N GLU A 255 -27.71 33.99 48.59
CA GLU A 255 -27.83 35.35 48.08
C GLU A 255 -27.83 35.35 46.55
N GLU A 256 -29.00 35.13 45.96
CA GLU A 256 -29.24 35.51 44.57
C GLU A 256 -28.89 37.01 44.41
N PRO A 257 -27.89 37.37 43.60
CA PRO A 257 -27.56 38.78 43.37
C PRO A 257 -28.73 39.56 42.74
N ALA A 258 -29.68 38.85 42.12
CA ALA A 258 -30.94 39.40 41.66
C ALA A 258 -31.89 39.78 42.80
N ALA A 259 -31.90 39.02 43.90
CA ALA A 259 -32.68 39.33 45.10
C ALA A 259 -32.11 40.57 45.81
N THR A 260 -30.79 40.66 45.99
CA THR A 260 -30.13 41.85 46.58
C THR A 260 -30.21 43.09 45.70
N LEU A 261 -30.24 42.95 44.36
CA LEU A 261 -30.51 44.07 43.45
C LEU A 261 -31.95 44.54 43.54
N THR A 262 -32.92 43.64 43.62
CA THR A 262 -34.33 44.00 43.77
C THR A 262 -34.56 44.75 45.08
N GLU A 263 -34.05 44.23 46.19
CA GLU A 263 -34.15 44.85 47.52
C GLU A 263 -33.48 46.24 47.56
N ARG A 264 -32.30 46.40 46.94
CA ARG A 264 -31.66 47.72 46.80
C ARG A 264 -32.46 48.68 45.95
N THR A 265 -33.05 48.21 44.86
CA THR A 265 -33.84 49.06 43.96
C THR A 265 -35.13 49.51 44.64
N GLU A 266 -35.78 48.61 45.38
CA GLU A 266 -36.95 48.94 46.21
C GLU A 266 -36.61 49.95 47.31
N THR A 267 -35.47 49.78 47.98
CA THR A 267 -34.99 50.74 49.00
C THR A 267 -34.74 52.13 48.40
N VAL A 268 -34.10 52.20 47.24
CA VAL A 268 -33.85 53.49 46.55
C VAL A 268 -35.17 54.13 46.09
N LEU A 269 -36.10 53.35 45.55
CA LEU A 269 -37.41 53.86 45.14
C LEU A 269 -38.25 54.35 46.33
N ALA A 270 -38.18 53.68 47.48
CA ALA A 270 -38.83 54.14 48.72
C ALA A 270 -38.24 55.48 49.19
N ALA A 271 -36.91 55.60 49.23
CA ALA A 271 -36.25 56.85 49.61
C ALA A 271 -36.61 58.02 48.67
N TYR A 272 -36.77 57.75 47.36
CA TYR A 272 -37.21 58.78 46.40
C TYR A 272 -38.67 59.20 46.60
N ARG A 273 -39.55 58.30 47.07
CA ARG A 273 -40.95 58.63 47.40
C ARG A 273 -41.04 59.47 48.65
N ASP A 274 -40.34 59.09 49.71
CA ASP A 274 -40.30 59.87 50.96
C ASP A 274 -39.78 61.29 50.70
N LEU A 275 -38.77 61.43 49.83
CA LEU A 275 -38.22 62.74 49.47
C LEU A 275 -39.22 63.56 48.63
N ALA A 276 -40.02 62.92 47.76
CA ALA A 276 -41.04 63.62 46.98
C ALA A 276 -42.21 64.10 47.86
N ASP A 277 -42.61 63.31 48.86
CA ASP A 277 -43.67 63.65 49.82
C ASP A 277 -43.24 64.78 50.79
N GLU A 278 -41.94 65.00 51.01
CA GLU A 278 -41.42 66.11 51.85
C GLU A 278 -41.45 67.48 51.13
N PHE A 279 -41.66 67.51 49.81
CA PHE A 279 -41.72 68.73 48.99
C PHE A 279 -43.14 69.12 48.52
N GLU A 280 -44.19 68.42 48.97
CA GLU A 280 -45.59 68.86 48.88
C GLU A 280 -46.07 69.51 50.18
#